data_AF-A0A930A5S2-F1
#
_entry.id   AF-A0A930A5S2-F1
#
_cell.length_a   1.000
_cell.length_b   1.000
_cell.length_c   1.000
_cell.angle_alpha   90.00
_cell.angle_beta   90.00
_cell.angle_gamma   90.00
#
_symmetry.space_group_name_H-M   'P 1'
#
loop_
_entity.id
_entity.type
_entity.pdbx_description
1 polymer ?
#
loop_
_entity_poly.entity_id
_entity_poly.type
_entity_poly.pdbx_seq_one_letter_code
_entity_poly.pdbx_strand_id
1 'polypeptide(L)'
;EKVAGFGEDFAVAFNDIDFCLKIRQAGYLVVYAAYGCFHHYESKSRGLDQTPEQRARYMEELSNFNKKWKQLFEDGDPYYNSNLTITNTNYDLKRL
;
A
#
# COMPACT_ATOMS: atom_id res chain seq x y z
N GLU A 1 -0.18 -7.54 -18.54
CA GLU A 1 0.08 -6.52 -19.56
C GLU A 1 -0.67 -5.20 -19.34
N LYS A 2 -2.00 -5.17 -19.21
CA LYS A 2 -2.80 -3.92 -19.11
C LYS A 2 -2.38 -2.89 -18.05
N VAL A 3 -1.80 -3.32 -16.94
CA VAL A 3 -1.32 -2.42 -15.86
C VAL A 3 0.19 -2.33 -15.77
N ALA A 4 0.92 -2.79 -16.79
CA ALA A 4 2.39 -2.81 -16.86
C ALA A 4 3.12 -3.53 -15.70
N GLY A 5 2.42 -4.29 -14.86
CA GLY A 5 3.03 -5.08 -13.78
C GLY A 5 3.62 -4.22 -12.65
N PHE A 6 4.62 -4.79 -11.97
CA PHE A 6 5.39 -4.10 -10.93
C PHE A 6 6.43 -3.18 -11.56
N GLY A 7 6.56 -1.97 -11.03
CA GLY A 7 7.59 -1.01 -11.44
C GLY A 7 8.83 -1.11 -10.55
N GLU A 8 9.98 -0.70 -11.06
CA GLU A 8 11.26 -0.73 -10.33
C GLU A 8 11.34 0.34 -9.22
N ASP A 9 10.49 1.37 -9.29
CA ASP A 9 10.42 2.44 -8.28
C ASP A 9 9.98 1.96 -6.88
N PHE A 10 9.45 0.74 -6.79
CA PHE A 10 8.94 0.08 -5.59
C PHE A 10 9.51 -1.34 -5.52
N ALA A 11 10.82 -1.47 -5.34
CA ALA A 11 11.47 -2.78 -5.38
C ALA A 11 11.09 -3.63 -4.17
N VAL A 12 10.93 -3.01 -3.00
CA VAL A 12 10.72 -3.71 -1.73
C VAL A 12 9.42 -3.31 -1.04
N ALA A 13 9.22 -2.02 -0.79
CA ALA A 13 8.01 -1.51 -0.14
C ALA A 13 7.01 -0.98 -1.19
N PHE A 14 5.73 -1.00 -0.82
CA PHE A 14 4.61 -0.41 -1.59
C PHE A 14 4.32 -1.04 -2.96
N ASN A 15 5.04 -2.08 -3.39
CA ASN A 15 4.84 -2.72 -4.69
C ASN A 15 3.45 -3.32 -4.86
N ASP A 16 2.96 -3.98 -3.83
CA ASP A 16 1.66 -4.61 -3.70
C ASP A 16 0.55 -3.56 -3.72
N ILE A 17 0.72 -2.48 -2.97
CA ILE A 17 -0.23 -1.36 -2.94
C ILE A 17 -0.28 -0.66 -4.31
N ASP A 18 0.87 -0.32 -4.90
CA ASP A 18 0.93 0.31 -6.23
C ASP A 18 0.25 -0.56 -7.29
N PHE A 19 0.50 -1.87 -7.26
CA PHE A 19 -0.13 -2.80 -8.19
C PHE A 19 -1.66 -2.84 -8.00
N CYS A 20 -2.14 -2.93 -6.76
CA CYS A 20 -3.57 -2.92 -6.47
C CYS A 20 -4.25 -1.61 -6.92
N LEU A 21 -3.58 -0.47 -6.74
CA LEU A 21 -4.10 0.83 -7.18
C LEU A 21 -4.15 0.95 -8.71
N LYS A 22 -3.15 0.44 -9.43
CA LYS A 22 -3.19 0.36 -10.90
C LYS A 22 -4.33 -0.52 -11.40
N ILE A 23 -4.58 -1.67 -10.74
CA ILE A 23 -5.71 -2.56 -11.06
C ILE A 23 -7.04 -1.83 -10.89
N ARG A 24 -7.19 -1.07 -9.80
CA ARG A 24 -8.36 -0.21 -9.55
C ARG A 24 -8.54 0.86 -10.64
N GLN A 25 -7.47 1.56 -11.03
CA GLN A 25 -7.52 2.56 -12.11
C GLN A 25 -7.93 1.94 -13.46
N ALA A 26 -7.61 0.66 -13.69
CA ALA A 26 -8.03 -0.09 -14.88
C ALA A 26 -9.50 -0.57 -14.81
N GLY A 27 -10.26 -0.19 -13.78
CA GLY A 27 -11.69 -0.51 -13.64
C GLY A 27 -11.99 -1.87 -13.01
N TYR A 28 -10.99 -2.54 -12.43
CA TYR A 28 -11.15 -3.84 -11.79
C TYR A 28 -11.25 -3.72 -10.27
N LEU A 29 -11.80 -4.76 -9.62
CA LEU A 29 -11.85 -4.89 -8.17
C LEU A 29 -10.71 -5.79 -7.67
N VAL A 30 -10.12 -5.40 -6.54
CA VAL A 30 -9.21 -6.24 -5.75
C VAL A 30 -10.03 -6.80 -4.59
N VAL A 31 -10.25 -8.12 -4.57
CA VAL A 31 -11.21 -8.76 -3.66
C VAL A 31 -10.51 -9.77 -2.76
N TYR A 32 -10.84 -9.73 -1.46
CA TYR A 32 -10.38 -10.70 -0.49
C TYR A 32 -11.11 -12.05 -0.67
N ALA A 33 -10.35 -13.13 -0.79
CA ALA A 33 -10.88 -14.48 -0.91
C ALA A 33 -10.95 -15.16 0.47
N ALA A 34 -12.11 -15.05 1.14
CA ALA A 34 -12.30 -15.51 2.53
C ALA A 34 -12.02 -17.00 2.79
N TYR A 35 -12.14 -17.85 1.77
CA TYR A 35 -11.88 -19.29 1.89
C TYR A 35 -10.46 -19.69 1.47
N GLY A 36 -9.65 -18.75 0.96
CA GLY A 36 -8.26 -19.00 0.61
C GLY A 36 -7.39 -18.99 1.87
N CYS A 37 -6.66 -20.08 2.13
CA CYS A 37 -5.70 -20.16 3.22
C CYS A 37 -4.28 -20.17 2.66
N PHE A 38 -3.49 -19.16 3.03
CA PHE A 38 -2.08 -19.02 2.66
C PHE A 38 -1.25 -18.75 3.91
N HIS A 39 -0.06 -19.36 3.96
CA HIS A 39 0.89 -19.15 5.06
C HIS A 39 1.94 -18.14 4.61
N HIS A 40 2.00 -17.00 5.30
CA HIS A 40 3.01 -15.98 5.08
C HIS A 40 4.00 -15.97 6.25
N TYR A 41 5.23 -16.43 6.00
CA TYR A 41 6.32 -16.34 6.96
C TYR A 41 7.05 -15.01 6.77
N GLU A 42 6.49 -13.97 7.37
CA GLU A 42 6.95 -12.60 7.20
C GLU A 42 8.45 -12.44 7.50
N SER A 43 9.17 -11.76 6.62
CA SER A 43 10.59 -11.42 6.75
C SER A 43 11.56 -12.60 6.93
N LYS A 44 11.12 -13.85 6.71
CA LYS A 44 11.94 -15.05 6.99
C LYS A 44 13.24 -15.14 6.19
N SER A 45 13.21 -14.78 4.89
CA SER A 45 14.39 -14.86 4.01
C SER A 45 15.20 -13.57 3.98
N ARG A 46 14.52 -12.42 4.05
CA ARG A 46 15.11 -11.09 3.89
C ARG A 46 15.62 -10.49 5.21
N GLY A 47 15.10 -10.95 6.35
CA GLY A 47 15.36 -10.37 7.65
C GLY A 47 14.63 -9.03 7.85
N LEU A 48 14.99 -8.34 8.93
CA LEU A 48 14.42 -7.04 9.28
C LEU A 48 15.06 -5.93 8.44
N ASP A 49 14.26 -4.95 8.01
CA ASP A 49 14.75 -3.73 7.34
C ASP A 49 15.32 -2.73 8.35
N GLN A 50 16.56 -2.95 8.79
CA GLN A 50 17.21 -2.15 9.84
C GLN A 50 18.51 -1.47 9.42
N THR A 51 19.11 -1.82 8.27
CA THR A 51 20.35 -1.18 7.84
C THR A 51 20.11 0.27 7.37
N PRO A 52 21.12 1.15 7.43
CA PRO A 52 21.02 2.49 6.86
C PRO A 52 20.58 2.51 5.40
N GLU A 53 21.07 1.58 4.58
CA GLU A 53 20.76 1.47 3.16
C GLU A 53 19.30 1.04 2.93
N GLN A 54 18.81 0.09 3.72
CA GLN A 54 17.41 -0.33 3.69
C GLN A 54 16.46 0.82 4.05
N ARG A 55 16.83 1.62 5.06
CA ARG A 55 16.07 2.82 5.45
C ARG A 55 16.12 3.89 4.37
N ALA A 56 17.27 4.12 3.74
CA ALA A 56 17.41 5.08 2.65
C ALA A 56 16.51 4.70 1.46
N ARG A 57 16.56 3.42 1.04
CA ARG A 57 15.64 2.88 0.02
C ARG A 57 14.18 3.05 0.42
N TYR A 58 13.80 2.69 1.64
CA TYR A 58 12.42 2.85 2.11
C TYR A 58 11.94 4.31 2.01
N MET A 59 12.78 5.27 2.39
CA MET A 59 12.44 6.70 2.28
C MET A 59 12.30 7.17 0.83
N GLU A 60 13.14 6.65 -0.07
CA GLU A 60 13.03 6.90 -1.51
C GLU A 60 11.73 6.32 -2.08
N GLU A 61 11.44 5.05 -1.81
CA GLU A 61 10.21 4.37 -2.24
C GLU A 61 8.96 5.08 -1.68
N LEU A 62 9.00 5.51 -0.41
CA LEU A 62 7.93 6.30 0.21
C LEU A 62 7.74 7.65 -0.48
N SER A 63 8.83 8.35 -0.82
CA SER A 63 8.77 9.62 -1.55
C SER A 63 8.15 9.44 -2.94
N ASN A 64 8.59 8.41 -3.67
CA ASN A 64 8.04 8.04 -4.97
C ASN A 64 6.55 7.69 -4.88
N PHE A 65 6.16 6.94 -3.85
CA PHE A 65 4.78 6.52 -3.63
C PHE A 65 3.87 7.73 -3.37
N ASN A 66 4.30 8.61 -2.46
CA ASN A 66 3.59 9.85 -2.14
C ASN A 66 3.45 10.77 -3.35
N LYS A 67 4.50 10.89 -4.17
CA LYS A 67 4.45 11.69 -5.39
C LYS A 67 3.49 11.10 -6.43
N LYS A 68 3.55 9.78 -6.65
CA LYS A 68 2.76 9.08 -7.67
C LYS A 68 1.27 9.05 -7.34
N TRP A 69 0.93 8.77 -6.09
CA TRP A 69 -0.44 8.56 -5.63
C TRP A 69 -1.01 9.76 -4.85
N LYS A 70 -0.37 10.93 -4.96
CA LYS A 70 -0.76 12.17 -4.27
C LYS A 70 -2.26 12.46 -4.35
N GLN A 71 -2.83 12.39 -5.56
CA GLN A 71 -4.25 12.70 -5.78
C GLN A 71 -5.17 11.76 -5.01
N LEU A 72 -4.83 10.46 -4.92
CA LEU A 72 -5.61 9.49 -4.14
C LEU A 72 -5.63 9.85 -2.65
N PHE A 73 -4.52 10.35 -2.12
CA PHE A 73 -4.47 10.78 -0.73
C PHE A 73 -5.25 12.06 -0.46
N GLU A 74 -5.27 12.98 -1.44
CA GLU A 74 -6.07 14.20 -1.38
C GLU A 74 -7.58 13.91 -1.48
N ASP A 75 -7.97 13.00 -2.38
CA ASP A 75 -9.36 12.58 -2.58
C ASP A 75 -9.86 11.68 -1.44
N GLY A 76 -8.94 10.96 -0.78
CA GLY A 76 -9.21 9.97 0.25
C GLY A 76 -9.53 8.58 -0.33
N ASP A 77 -9.42 7.55 0.51
CA ASP A 77 -9.80 6.19 0.11
C ASP A 77 -11.32 6.05 0.05
N PRO A 78 -11.93 5.79 -1.12
CA PRO A 78 -13.38 5.65 -1.26
C PRO A 78 -13.94 4.44 -0.50
N TYR A 79 -13.10 3.49 -0.08
CA TYR A 79 -13.52 2.34 0.72
C TYR A 79 -13.41 2.58 2.23
N TYR A 80 -12.75 3.65 2.66
CA TYR A 80 -12.63 3.99 4.07
C TYR A 80 -13.89 4.74 4.55
N ASN A 81 -14.45 4.32 5.67
CA ASN A 81 -15.64 4.97 6.22
C ASN A 81 -15.27 6.37 6.73
N SER A 82 -15.85 7.41 6.13
CA SER A 82 -15.58 8.82 6.45
C SER A 82 -15.94 9.24 7.87
N ASN A 83 -16.69 8.42 8.60
CA ASN A 83 -17.02 8.63 10.00
C ASN A 83 -15.93 8.12 10.97
N LEU A 84 -14.94 7.37 10.48
CA LEU A 84 -13.85 6.81 11.29
C LEU A 84 -12.63 7.74 11.29
N THR A 85 -11.83 7.65 12.34
CA THR A 85 -10.61 8.44 12.49
C THR A 85 -9.48 7.93 11.59
N ILE A 86 -8.83 8.85 10.86
CA ILE A 86 -7.62 8.57 10.07
C ILE A 86 -6.33 8.83 10.85
N THR A 87 -6.42 9.30 12.11
CA THR A 87 -5.25 9.71 12.90
C THR A 87 -4.65 8.59 13.75
N ASN A 88 -5.36 7.47 13.88
CA ASN A 88 -4.91 6.30 14.61
C ASN A 88 -5.51 5.02 13.96
N THR A 89 -5.19 3.86 14.52
CA THR A 89 -5.59 2.55 13.99
C THR A 89 -6.68 1.86 14.80
N ASN A 90 -7.37 2.56 15.70
CA ASN A 90 -8.38 1.94 16.59
C ASN A 90 -9.81 1.99 16.03
N TYR A 91 -10.00 2.59 14.86
CA TYR A 91 -11.31 2.73 14.18
C TYR A 91 -12.36 3.46 15.04
N ASP A 92 -11.94 4.39 15.90
CA ASP A 92 -12.86 5.28 16.62
C ASP A 92 -13.63 6.19 15.65
N LEU A 93 -14.78 6.67 16.09
CA LEU A 93 -15.48 7.75 15.40
C LEU A 93 -14.64 9.03 15.38
N LYS A 94 -14.68 9.73 14.26
CA LYS A 94 -14.05 11.04 14.10
C LYS A 94 -14.64 12.01 15.13
N ARG A 95 -13.77 12.62 15.95
CA ARG A 95 -14.18 13.70 16.85
C ARG A 95 -14.43 14.96 16.03
N LEU A 96 -15.58 15.60 16.27
CA LEU A 96 -15.97 16.88 15.65
C LEU A 96 -15.08 18.03 16.15
#